data_AF-A0A6A7LHZ6-F1
#
_entry.id   AF-A0A6A7LHZ6-F1
#
_cell.length_a   1.000
_cell.length_b   1.000
_cell.length_c   1.000
_cell.angle_alpha   90.00
_cell.angle_beta   90.00
_cell.angle_gamma   90.00
#
_symmetry.space_group_name_H-M   'P 1'
#
loop_
_entity.id
_entity.type
_entity.pdbx_description
1 polymer ?
#
loop_
_entity_poly.entity_id
_entity_poly.type
_entity_poly.pdbx_seq_one_letter_code
_entity_poly.pdbx_strand_id
1 'polypeptide(L)'
;MKDNYNKNIDTDTLLNLYKLYDEHRHSILWFLEDLDAKSYQEYLQKYPGSSNERSQFIAVCGFFELSGIIVKHKLIDLNIYFDMFNPTPFWLKAEPIVKGMRKKRPYIYENFESLNDKRLSWAKKRSKKK
;
A
#
# COMPACT_ATOMS: atom_id res chain seq x y z
N MET A 1 -0.20 33.78 -18.07
CA MET A 1 0.56 33.49 -16.84
C MET A 1 0.73 31.98 -16.77
N LYS A 2 1.96 31.48 -16.85
CA LYS A 2 2.26 30.05 -16.70
C LYS A 2 2.45 29.81 -15.21
N ASP A 3 1.55 29.05 -14.59
CA ASP A 3 1.73 28.63 -13.21
C ASP A 3 2.98 27.75 -13.14
N ASN A 4 4.05 28.33 -12.58
CA ASN A 4 5.18 27.58 -12.07
C ASN A 4 4.65 26.71 -10.92
N TYR A 5 4.15 25.52 -11.25
CA TYR A 5 4.09 24.41 -10.31
C TYR A 5 5.54 24.09 -9.95
N ASN A 6 6.04 24.79 -8.92
CA ASN A 6 7.27 24.44 -8.25
C ASN A 6 7.11 22.98 -7.86
N LYS A 7 7.87 22.13 -8.54
CA LYS A 7 7.95 20.68 -8.29
C LYS A 7 8.74 20.47 -7.01
N ASN A 8 8.32 21.12 -5.93
CA ASN A 8 8.85 20.89 -4.60
C ASN A 8 8.37 19.51 -4.21
N ILE A 9 9.31 18.56 -4.24
CA ILE A 9 9.15 17.29 -3.56
C ILE A 9 8.78 17.63 -2.12
N ASP A 10 7.59 17.23 -1.70
CA ASP A 10 7.21 17.35 -0.29
C ASP A 10 7.98 16.28 0.50
N THR A 11 9.24 16.63 0.79
CA THR A 11 10.19 15.82 1.54
C THR A 11 9.64 15.49 2.92
N ASP A 12 8.88 16.40 3.52
CA ASP A 12 8.26 16.19 4.84
C ASP A 12 7.19 15.09 4.76
N THR A 13 6.33 15.10 3.73
CA THR A 13 5.38 14.01 3.51
C THR A 13 6.10 12.68 3.27
N LEU A 14 7.20 12.67 2.52
CA LEU A 14 7.98 11.43 2.29
C LEU A 14 8.62 10.91 3.59
N LEU A 15 9.22 11.79 4.39
CA LEU A 15 9.82 11.45 5.68
C LEU A 15 8.76 10.97 6.68
N ASN A 16 7.57 11.57 6.69
CA ASN A 16 6.47 11.14 7.55
C ASN A 16 5.91 9.79 7.12
N LEU A 17 5.78 9.52 5.81
CA LEU A 17 5.46 8.18 5.32
C LEU A 17 6.50 7.16 5.74
N TYR A 18 7.78 7.49 5.66
CA TYR A 18 8.84 6.59 6.11
C TYR A 18 8.75 6.31 7.61
N LYS A 19 8.52 7.34 8.44
CA LYS A 19 8.31 7.17 9.89
C LYS A 19 7.11 6.26 10.19
N LEU A 20 5.97 6.49 9.55
CA LEU A 20 4.77 5.65 9.72
C LEU A 20 5.03 4.20 9.29
N TYR A 21 5.75 4.01 8.17
CA TYR A 21 6.16 2.68 7.74
C TYR A 21 7.05 2.01 8.79
N ASP A 22 7.99 2.75 9.37
CA ASP A 22 8.92 2.24 10.38
C ASP A 22 8.22 1.91 11.71
N GLU A 23 7.27 2.75 12.14
CA GLU A 23 6.41 2.49 13.29
C GLU A 23 5.59 1.21 13.12
N HIS A 24 5.26 0.85 11.88
CA HIS A 24 4.58 -0.40 11.53
C HIS A 24 5.54 -1.55 11.18
N ARG A 25 6.84 -1.44 11.45
CA ARG A 25 7.85 -2.46 11.06
C ARG A 25 7.45 -3.88 11.50
N HIS A 26 6.92 -4.04 12.71
CA HIS A 26 6.46 -5.36 13.18
C HIS A 26 5.27 -5.88 12.36
N SER A 27 4.29 -5.03 12.06
CA SER A 27 3.15 -5.38 11.21
C SER A 27 3.57 -5.72 9.79
N ILE A 28 4.56 -5.01 9.24
CA ILE A 28 5.14 -5.28 7.92
C ILE A 28 5.82 -6.64 7.86
N LEU A 29 6.65 -6.97 8.86
CA LEU A 29 7.31 -8.27 8.94
C LEU A 29 6.27 -9.39 9.03
N TRP A 30 5.30 -9.26 9.93
CA TRP A 30 4.22 -10.23 10.02
C TRP A 30 3.44 -10.38 8.71
N PHE A 31 3.15 -9.27 8.01
CA PHE A 31 2.41 -9.33 6.74
C PHE A 31 3.18 -10.09 5.66
N LEU A 32 4.51 -9.93 5.60
CA LEU A 32 5.33 -10.57 4.58
C LEU A 32 5.67 -12.02 4.94
N GLU A 33 5.94 -12.31 6.21
CA GLU A 33 6.44 -13.61 6.64
C GLU A 33 5.33 -14.53 7.17
N ASP A 34 4.37 -14.00 7.93
CA ASP A 34 3.44 -14.79 8.75
C ASP A 34 1.98 -14.75 8.27
N LEU A 35 1.58 -13.73 7.49
CA LEU A 35 0.25 -13.70 6.89
C LEU A 35 0.11 -14.87 5.90
N ASP A 36 -0.70 -15.83 6.32
CA ASP A 36 -0.98 -17.07 5.60
C ASP A 36 -2.50 -17.26 5.49
N ALA A 37 -3.15 -16.40 4.71
CA ALA A 37 -4.55 -16.58 4.35
C ALA A 37 -4.72 -16.35 2.85
N LYS A 38 -5.28 -17.32 2.13
CA LYS A 38 -5.46 -17.29 0.68
C LYS A 38 -6.86 -16.83 0.26
N SER A 39 -7.72 -16.53 1.23
CA SER A 39 -9.06 -16.03 1.01
C SER A 39 -9.55 -15.22 2.21
N TYR A 40 -10.60 -14.43 2.01
CA TYR A 40 -11.25 -13.72 3.12
C TYR A 40 -11.84 -14.67 4.18
N GLN A 41 -12.28 -15.88 3.80
CA GLN A 41 -12.80 -16.84 4.77
C GLN A 41 -11.70 -17.40 5.66
N GLU A 42 -10.58 -17.81 5.08
CA GLU A 42 -9.40 -18.25 5.85
C GLU A 42 -8.87 -17.13 6.75
N TYR A 43 -8.85 -15.89 6.25
CA TYR A 43 -8.47 -14.72 7.03
C TYR A 43 -9.36 -14.54 8.27
N LEU A 44 -10.68 -14.68 8.13
CA LEU A 44 -11.60 -14.60 9.27
C LEU A 44 -11.45 -15.74 10.27
N GLN A 45 -11.08 -16.94 9.79
CA GLN A 45 -10.86 -18.11 10.65
C GLN A 45 -9.55 -18.01 11.43
N LYS A 46 -8.45 -17.62 10.76
CA LYS A 46 -7.11 -17.54 11.36
C LYS A 46 -6.94 -16.29 12.23
N TYR A 47 -7.57 -15.18 11.85
CA TYR A 47 -7.38 -13.87 12.50
C TYR A 47 -8.72 -13.24 12.92
N PRO A 48 -9.45 -13.86 13.87
CA PRO A 48 -10.80 -13.46 14.22
C PRO A 48 -10.86 -12.19 15.06
N GLY A 49 -12.01 -11.50 15.01
CA GLY A 49 -12.38 -10.47 15.99
C GLY A 49 -11.43 -9.27 16.07
N SER A 50 -10.84 -9.05 17.23
CA SER A 50 -9.88 -7.97 17.54
C SER A 50 -8.46 -8.51 17.77
N SER A 51 -8.08 -9.58 17.07
CA SER A 51 -6.75 -10.16 17.19
C SER A 51 -5.65 -9.17 16.78
N ASN A 52 -4.43 -9.42 17.27
CA ASN A 52 -3.28 -8.58 16.94
C ASN A 52 -2.94 -8.66 15.45
N GLU A 53 -3.02 -9.85 14.87
CA GLU A 53 -2.81 -10.15 13.44
C GLU A 53 -3.76 -9.35 12.55
N ARG A 54 -5.03 -9.29 12.96
CA ARG A 54 -6.02 -8.48 12.25
C ARG A 54 -5.66 -7.00 12.28
N SER A 55 -5.16 -6.51 13.41
CA SER A 55 -4.68 -5.12 13.55
C SER A 55 -3.44 -4.86 12.69
N GLN A 56 -2.50 -5.81 12.62
CA GLN A 56 -1.33 -5.75 11.75
C GLN A 56 -1.72 -5.71 10.26
N PHE A 57 -2.66 -6.56 9.83
CA PHE A 57 -3.21 -6.52 8.46
C PHE A 57 -3.79 -5.14 8.14
N ILE A 58 -4.63 -4.61 9.03
CA ILE A 58 -5.28 -3.30 8.87
C ILE A 58 -4.24 -2.18 8.79
N ALA A 59 -3.20 -2.21 9.62
CA ALA A 59 -2.14 -1.20 9.62
C ALA A 59 -1.42 -1.14 8.27
N VAL A 60 -1.00 -2.29 7.74
CA VAL A 60 -0.29 -2.36 6.44
C VAL A 60 -1.19 -1.96 5.28
N CYS A 61 -2.42 -2.47 5.22
CA CYS A 61 -3.36 -2.06 4.17
C CYS A 61 -3.71 -0.58 4.27
N GLY A 62 -3.83 -0.03 5.48
CA GLY A 62 -4.08 1.39 5.72
C GLY A 62 -2.93 2.28 5.27
N PHE A 63 -1.68 1.88 5.54
CA PHE A 63 -0.49 2.59 5.07
C PHE A 63 -0.47 2.72 3.55
N PHE A 64 -0.70 1.61 2.83
CA PHE A 64 -0.69 1.66 1.37
C PHE A 64 -1.93 2.33 0.77
N GLU A 65 -3.07 2.30 1.46
CA GLU A 65 -4.25 3.07 1.08
C GLU A 65 -3.97 4.57 1.12
N LEU A 66 -3.42 5.07 2.23
CA LEU A 66 -2.99 6.45 2.39
C LEU A 66 -1.96 6.82 1.30
N SER A 67 -0.97 5.97 1.10
CA SER A 67 0.05 6.18 0.07
C SER A 67 -0.55 6.27 -1.33
N GLY A 68 -1.56 5.45 -1.62
CA GLY A 68 -2.32 5.48 -2.87
C GLY A 68 -3.01 6.81 -3.10
N ILE A 69 -3.61 7.39 -2.07
CA ILE A 69 -4.24 8.73 -2.11
C ILE A 69 -3.19 9.80 -2.39
N ILE A 70 -2.09 9.83 -1.63
CA ILE A 70 -1.00 10.82 -1.78
C ILE A 70 -0.44 10.80 -3.21
N VAL A 71 -0.17 9.62 -3.76
CA VAL A 71 0.32 9.46 -5.14
C VAL A 71 -0.76 9.83 -6.16
N LYS A 72 -2.02 9.45 -5.94
CA LYS A 72 -3.17 9.78 -6.83
C LYS A 72 -3.36 11.29 -6.97
N HIS A 73 -3.18 12.04 -5.89
CA HIS A 73 -3.29 13.49 -5.87
C HIS A 73 -1.98 14.24 -6.19
N LYS A 74 -0.93 13.51 -6.60
CA LYS A 74 0.39 14.06 -6.99
C LYS A 74 1.06 14.91 -5.90
N LEU A 75 0.82 14.56 -4.63
CA LEU A 75 1.44 15.23 -3.49
C LEU A 75 2.93 14.83 -3.34
N ILE A 76 3.32 13.67 -3.87
CA ILE A 76 4.71 13.22 -3.99
C ILE A 76 5.00 12.78 -5.44
N ASP A 77 6.23 13.00 -5.92
CA ASP A 77 6.69 12.43 -7.20
C ASP A 77 6.67 10.90 -7.13
N LEU A 78 5.88 10.30 -8.02
CA LEU A 78 5.67 8.85 -8.09
C LEU A 78 6.98 8.04 -8.24
N ASN A 79 8.02 8.58 -8.90
CA ASN A 79 9.28 7.86 -9.04
C ASN A 79 9.99 7.77 -7.69
N ILE A 80 10.03 8.87 -6.94
CA ILE A 80 10.65 8.91 -5.61
C ILE A 80 9.92 7.96 -4.66
N TYR A 81 8.58 7.98 -4.66
CA TYR A 81 7.80 7.06 -3.85
C TYR A 81 8.12 5.59 -4.18
N PHE A 82 8.19 5.22 -5.47
CA PHE A 82 8.46 3.82 -5.88
C PHE A 82 9.92 3.38 -5.81
N ASP A 83 10.85 4.33 -5.74
CA ASP A 83 12.24 4.04 -5.37
C ASP A 83 12.36 3.68 -3.89
N MET A 84 11.51 4.25 -3.03
CA MET A 84 11.50 3.99 -1.58
C MET A 84 10.62 2.79 -1.18
N PHE A 85 9.41 2.72 -1.72
CA PHE A 85 8.39 1.77 -1.28
C PHE A 85 7.95 0.84 -2.42
N ASN A 86 7.81 -0.44 -2.11
CA ASN A 86 7.30 -1.44 -3.03
C ASN A 86 5.98 -2.04 -2.54
N PRO A 87 4.82 -1.53 -2.99
CA PRO A 87 3.51 -2.04 -2.58
C PRO A 87 3.19 -3.45 -3.11
N THR A 88 3.88 -3.92 -4.15
CA THR A 88 3.46 -5.12 -4.90
C THR A 88 3.45 -6.41 -4.07
N PRO A 89 4.49 -6.75 -3.29
CA PRO A 89 4.46 -7.97 -2.46
C PRO A 89 3.29 -7.98 -1.47
N PHE A 90 2.98 -6.82 -0.90
CA PHE A 90 1.87 -6.65 0.04
C PHE A 90 0.52 -6.77 -0.66
N TRP A 91 0.35 -6.14 -1.83
CA TRP A 91 -0.89 -6.23 -2.59
C TRP A 91 -1.19 -7.67 -3.00
N LEU A 92 -0.19 -8.42 -3.50
CA LEU A 92 -0.38 -9.82 -3.92
C LEU A 92 -0.87 -10.72 -2.76
N LYS A 93 -0.40 -10.48 -1.54
CA LYS A 93 -0.90 -11.17 -0.34
C LYS A 93 -2.28 -10.67 0.10
N ALA A 94 -2.53 -9.37 0.02
CA ALA A 94 -3.79 -8.74 0.45
C ALA A 94 -4.96 -9.03 -0.50
N GLU A 95 -4.71 -9.09 -1.81
CA GLU A 95 -5.71 -9.10 -2.87
C GLU A 95 -6.85 -10.12 -2.67
N PRO A 96 -6.60 -11.42 -2.42
CA PRO A 96 -7.68 -12.39 -2.26
C PRO A 96 -8.55 -12.11 -1.01
N ILE A 97 -7.95 -11.53 0.02
CA ILE A 97 -8.64 -11.14 1.26
C ILE A 97 -9.47 -9.89 1.01
N VAL A 98 -8.87 -8.84 0.43
CA VAL A 98 -9.52 -7.56 0.14
C VAL A 98 -10.69 -7.75 -0.83
N LYS A 99 -10.52 -8.53 -1.90
CA LYS A 99 -11.63 -8.85 -2.82
C LYS A 99 -12.80 -9.54 -2.11
N GLY A 100 -12.53 -10.39 -1.13
CA GLY A 100 -13.58 -10.99 -0.31
C GLY A 100 -14.24 -10.00 0.65
N MET A 101 -13.49 -9.08 1.25
CA MET A 101 -14.02 -7.98 2.08
C MET A 101 -14.98 -7.09 1.29
N ARG A 102 -14.71 -6.87 0.00
CA ARG A 102 -15.52 -6.01 -0.88
C ARG A 102 -16.95 -6.50 -1.11
N LYS A 103 -17.27 -7.76 -0.79
CA LYS A 103 -18.66 -8.24 -0.73
C LYS A 103 -19.53 -7.46 0.27
N LYS A 104 -18.91 -6.93 1.34
CA LYS A 104 -19.59 -6.10 2.35
C LYS A 104 -19.18 -4.64 2.29
N ARG A 105 -17.96 -4.33 1.83
CA ARG A 105 -17.39 -2.97 1.77
C ARG A 105 -16.78 -2.72 0.39
N PRO A 106 -17.59 -2.39 -0.64
CA PRO A 106 -17.18 -2.45 -2.04
C PRO A 106 -15.90 -1.70 -2.42
N TYR A 107 -15.60 -0.60 -1.72
CA TYR A 107 -14.47 0.29 -2.05
C TYR A 107 -13.29 0.16 -1.09
N ILE A 108 -13.29 -0.83 -0.18
CA ILE A 108 -12.20 -0.94 0.79
C ILE A 108 -10.87 -1.24 0.09
N TYR A 109 -9.85 -0.47 0.45
CA TYR A 109 -8.47 -0.57 -0.05
C TYR A 109 -8.33 -0.40 -1.58
N GLU A 110 -9.18 0.40 -2.22
CA GLU A 110 -9.10 0.66 -3.67
C GLU A 110 -7.88 1.50 -4.07
N ASN A 111 -7.40 2.39 -3.19
CA ASN A 111 -6.24 3.21 -3.51
C ASN A 111 -4.95 2.41 -3.33
N PHE A 112 -4.91 1.41 -2.44
CA PHE A 112 -3.84 0.42 -2.39
C PHE A 112 -3.75 -0.39 -3.69
N GLU A 113 -4.87 -0.90 -4.20
CA GLU A 113 -4.91 -1.59 -5.51
C GLU A 113 -4.38 -0.69 -6.64
N SER A 114 -4.91 0.54 -6.73
CA SER A 114 -4.48 1.52 -7.73
C SER A 114 -2.99 1.86 -7.62
N LEU A 115 -2.46 1.92 -6.39
CA LEU A 115 -1.05 2.17 -6.13
C LEU A 115 -0.17 1.02 -6.67
N ASN A 116 -0.59 -0.22 -6.45
CA ASN A 116 0.09 -1.39 -7.02
C ASN A 116 0.08 -1.35 -8.56
N ASP A 117 -1.06 -1.06 -9.19
CA ASP A 117 -1.14 -0.99 -10.65
C ASP A 117 -0.22 0.07 -11.26
N LYS A 118 -0.13 1.22 -10.61
CA LYS A 118 0.83 2.28 -10.95
C LYS A 118 2.27 1.77 -10.80
N ARG A 119 2.60 1.03 -9.74
CA ARG A 119 3.93 0.45 -9.51
C ARG A 119 4.31 -0.57 -10.57
N LEU A 120 3.38 -1.44 -10.98
CA LEU A 120 3.60 -2.42 -12.05
C LEU A 120 3.85 -1.72 -13.38
N SER A 121 3.07 -0.68 -13.70
CA SER A 121 3.24 0.14 -14.89
C SER A 121 4.58 0.88 -14.89
N TRP A 122 4.99 1.41 -13.75
CA TRP A 122 6.28 2.07 -13.55
C TRP A 122 7.46 1.11 -13.75
N ALA A 123 7.40 -0.11 -13.17
CA ALA A 123 8.45 -1.12 -13.33
C ALA A 123 8.67 -1.50 -14.80
N LYS A 124 7.57 -1.75 -15.53
CA LYS A 124 7.62 -2.08 -16.96
C LYS A 124 8.25 -0.97 -17.80
N LYS A 125 8.01 0.30 -17.45
CA LYS A 125 8.64 1.44 -18.13
C LYS A 125 10.14 1.53 -17.85
N ARG A 126 10.56 1.21 -16.63
CA ARG A 126 11.97 1.22 -16.22
C ARG A 126 12.77 0.08 -16.84
N SER A 127 12.18 -1.12 -16.95
CA SER A 127 12.86 -2.27 -17.55
C SER A 127 13.11 -2.10 -19.06
N LYS A 128 12.22 -1.39 -19.77
CA LYS A 128 12.36 -1.09 -21.21
C LYS A 128 13.42 -0.02 -21.54
N LYS A 129 13.94 0.68 -20.53
CA LYS A 129 14.99 1.71 -20.70
C LYS A 129 16.41 1.18 -20.45
N LYS A 130 16.54 -0.08 -20.02
CA LYS A 130 17.81 -0.80 -19.94
C LYS A 130 17.96 -1.65 -21.19
#